data_AF-A0A126PBL1-F1
#
_entry.id   AF-A0A126PBL1-F1
#
_cell.length_a   1.000
_cell.length_b   1.000
_cell.length_c   1.000
_cell.angle_alpha   90.00
_cell.angle_beta   90.00
_cell.angle_gamma   90.00
#
_symmetry.space_group_name_H-M   'P 1'
#
loop_
_entity.id
_entity.type
_entity.pdbx_description
1 polymer ?
#
loop_
_entity_poly.entity_id
_entity_poly.type
_entity_poly.pdbx_seq_one_letter_code
_entity_poly.pdbx_strand_id
1 'polypeptide(L)'
;MTDAEFHEALGRIRRRHWLHYGAQSLLMGGAVLAAGPRMAVGAAANPRLATWPALLLLGALVPVVGALLYAVSRSLRPNLRRPYAENLRIYQARMLLRDSLLGLLGLPLLASYVVTQQATDLAICGGLLLVLGRLTVPSVKTYQRWLVR
;
A
#
# COMPACT_ATOMS: atom_id res chain seq x y z
N MET A 1 -12.47 -20.82 20.25
CA MET A 1 -12.71 -19.46 19.77
C MET A 1 -14.17 -19.39 19.37
N THR A 2 -14.92 -18.46 19.94
CA THR A 2 -16.35 -18.29 19.66
C THR A 2 -16.57 -17.43 18.42
N ASP A 3 -17.76 -17.48 17.82
CA ASP A 3 -18.10 -16.62 16.69
C ASP A 3 -17.98 -15.12 17.04
N ALA A 4 -18.30 -14.75 18.27
CA ALA A 4 -18.18 -13.38 18.76
C ALA A 4 -16.71 -12.91 18.77
N GLU A 5 -15.80 -13.73 19.29
CA GLU A 5 -14.36 -13.44 19.30
C GLU A 5 -13.79 -13.30 17.89
N PHE A 6 -14.29 -14.10 16.93
CA PHE A 6 -13.88 -13.99 15.54
C PHE A 6 -14.30 -12.68 14.89
N HIS A 7 -15.58 -12.30 15.03
CA HIS A 7 -16.10 -11.07 14.45
C HIS A 7 -15.40 -9.84 15.05
N GLU A 8 -15.11 -9.87 16.35
CA GLU A 8 -14.35 -8.82 17.01
C GLU A 8 -12.91 -8.72 16.46
N ALA A 9 -12.23 -9.85 16.31
CA ALA A 9 -10.88 -9.88 15.76
C ALA A 9 -10.83 -9.41 14.30
N LEU A 10 -11.81 -9.79 13.47
CA LEU A 10 -11.94 -9.30 12.10
C LEU A 10 -12.24 -7.79 12.07
N GLY A 11 -13.06 -7.30 13.00
CA GLY A 11 -13.29 -5.87 13.19
C GLY A 11 -12.02 -5.10 13.52
N ARG A 12 -11.16 -5.64 14.39
CA ARG A 12 -9.83 -5.07 14.69
C ARG A 12 -8.94 -5.04 13.44
N ILE A 13 -8.90 -6.12 12.66
CA ILE A 13 -8.12 -6.19 11.42
C ILE A 13 -8.62 -5.15 10.41
N ARG A 14 -9.95 -4.99 10.27
CA ARG A 14 -10.55 -3.97 9.40
C ARG A 14 -10.21 -2.55 9.83
N ARG A 15 -10.23 -2.25 11.14
CA ARG A 15 -9.79 -0.94 11.64
C ARG A 15 -8.32 -0.69 11.33
N ARG A 16 -7.47 -1.69 11.54
CA ARG A 16 -6.03 -1.59 11.28
C ARG A 16 -5.71 -1.46 9.78
N HIS A 17 -6.48 -2.12 8.91
CA HIS A 17 -6.44 -1.94 7.45
C HIS A 17 -6.61 -0.46 7.08
N TRP A 18 -7.70 0.16 7.54
CA TRP A 18 -7.97 1.56 7.25
C TRP A 18 -6.93 2.51 7.82
N LEU A 19 -6.46 2.26 9.06
CA LEU A 19 -5.40 3.06 9.68
C LEU A 19 -4.08 2.94 8.91
N HIS A 20 -3.66 1.73 8.57
CA HIS A 20 -2.42 1.49 7.83
C HIS A 20 -2.49 2.11 6.44
N TYR A 21 -3.57 1.86 5.71
CA TYR A 21 -3.76 2.35 4.36
C TYR A 21 -3.83 3.89 4.32
N GLY A 22 -4.55 4.48 5.26
CA GLY A 22 -4.61 5.94 5.43
C GLY A 22 -3.27 6.54 5.81
N ALA A 23 -2.58 5.98 6.81
CA ALA A 23 -1.27 6.45 7.24
C ALA A 23 -0.22 6.34 6.12
N GLN A 24 -0.19 5.21 5.40
CA GLN A 24 0.70 5.03 4.26
C GLN A 24 0.43 6.06 3.16
N SER A 25 -0.84 6.27 2.81
CA SER A 25 -1.23 7.27 1.81
C SER A 25 -0.84 8.69 2.23
N LEU A 26 -1.02 9.04 3.50
CA LEU A 26 -0.62 10.34 4.06
C LEU A 26 0.90 10.51 4.09
N LEU A 27 1.65 9.47 4.47
CA LEU A 27 3.12 9.51 4.46
C LEU A 27 3.65 9.67 3.04
N MET A 28 3.11 8.93 2.08
CA MET A 28 3.51 9.04 0.68
C MET A 28 3.16 10.41 0.10
N GLY A 29 1.92 10.87 0.28
CA GLY A 29 1.49 12.20 -0.18
C GLY A 29 2.26 13.33 0.50
N GLY A 30 2.44 13.25 1.82
CA GLY A 30 3.20 14.23 2.59
C GLY A 30 4.67 14.28 2.21
N ALA A 31 5.31 13.14 1.97
CA ALA A 31 6.70 13.09 1.50
C ALA A 31 6.85 13.77 0.13
N VAL A 32 5.91 13.53 -0.79
CA VAL A 32 5.90 14.14 -2.12
C VAL A 32 5.69 15.64 -2.06
N LEU A 33 4.72 16.10 -1.26
CA LEU A 33 4.42 17.52 -1.08
C LEU A 33 5.55 18.27 -0.36
N ALA A 34 6.23 17.64 0.61
CA ALA A 34 7.36 18.24 1.31
C ALA A 34 8.65 18.28 0.46
N ALA A 35 8.83 17.32 -0.44
CA ALA A 35 9.95 17.30 -1.38
C ALA A 35 9.79 18.32 -2.52
N GLY A 36 8.55 18.58 -2.97
CA GLY A 36 8.24 19.51 -4.08
C GLY A 36 8.92 20.89 -3.98
N PRO A 37 8.79 21.62 -2.85
CA PRO A 37 9.45 22.93 -2.66
C PRO A 37 10.98 22.85 -2.62
N ARG A 38 11.55 21.77 -2.08
CA ARG A 38 13.02 21.58 -1.99
C ARG A 38 13.64 21.25 -3.33
N MET A 39 12.90 20.58 -4.21
CA MET A 39 13.31 20.40 -5.60
C MET A 39 13.25 21.70 -6.41
N ALA A 40 12.51 22.71 -5.97
CA ALA A 40 12.44 24.03 -6.62
C ALA A 40 13.56 24.99 -6.20
N VAL A 41 14.05 24.92 -4.95
CA VAL A 41 15.02 25.91 -4.41
C VAL A 41 16.49 25.55 -4.68
N GLY A 42 16.82 24.28 -4.95
CA GLY A 42 18.18 23.86 -5.35
C GLY A 42 18.44 23.84 -6.86
N ALA A 43 17.43 24.16 -7.68
CA ALA A 43 17.40 23.92 -9.13
C ALA A 43 17.72 25.17 -9.98
N ALA A 44 18.76 25.92 -9.62
CA ALA A 44 19.30 26.98 -10.49
C ALA A 44 19.98 26.44 -11.78
N ALA A 45 20.06 25.11 -11.95
CA ALA A 45 20.51 24.46 -13.17
C ALA A 45 19.52 23.35 -13.58
N ASN A 46 18.68 23.62 -14.59
CA ASN A 46 17.84 22.67 -15.34
C ASN A 46 17.07 21.59 -14.52
N PRO A 47 15.84 21.86 -14.06
CA PRO A 47 15.04 20.93 -13.27
C PRO A 47 14.73 19.59 -13.96
N ARG A 48 14.78 19.51 -15.29
CA ARG A 48 14.56 18.28 -16.08
C ARG A 48 15.73 17.29 -16.03
N LEU A 49 16.96 17.75 -15.80
CA LEU A 49 18.16 16.89 -15.76
C LEU A 49 18.47 16.36 -14.35
N ALA A 50 17.91 16.95 -13.30
CA ALA A 50 18.11 16.50 -11.92
C ALA A 50 17.09 15.43 -11.46
N THR A 51 15.95 15.31 -12.14
CA THR A 51 14.83 14.43 -11.73
C THR A 51 14.88 13.03 -12.36
N TRP A 52 15.53 12.84 -13.51
CA TRP A 52 15.58 11.53 -14.19
C TRP A 52 16.24 10.40 -13.38
N PRO A 53 17.31 10.62 -12.57
CA PRO A 53 17.91 9.52 -11.80
C PRO A 53 16.96 9.07 -10.70
N ALA A 54 16.22 10.00 -10.09
CA ALA A 54 15.21 9.71 -9.09
C ALA A 54 14.02 8.95 -9.69
N LEU A 55 13.58 9.31 -10.89
CA LEU A 55 12.52 8.61 -11.62
C LEU A 55 12.94 7.20 -12.05
N LEU A 56 14.17 7.01 -12.50
CA LEU A 56 14.72 5.68 -12.81
C LEU A 56 14.85 4.82 -11.55
N LEU A 57 15.36 5.39 -10.46
CA LEU A 57 15.45 4.70 -9.19
C LEU A 57 14.06 4.29 -8.70
N LEU A 58 13.07 5.18 -8.78
CA LEU A 58 11.68 4.87 -8.45
C LEU A 58 11.12 3.78 -9.36
N GLY A 59 11.33 3.90 -10.67
CA GLY A 59 10.90 2.94 -11.68
C GLY A 59 11.51 1.54 -11.50
N ALA A 60 12.72 1.45 -10.93
CA ALA A 60 13.36 0.18 -10.58
C ALA A 60 12.96 -0.32 -9.18
N LEU A 61 12.80 0.58 -8.21
CA LEU A 61 12.49 0.22 -6.82
C LEU A 61 11.06 -0.31 -6.67
N VAL A 62 10.10 0.30 -7.35
CA VAL A 62 8.68 -0.13 -7.31
C VAL A 62 8.51 -1.60 -7.71
N PRO A 63 9.02 -2.09 -8.86
CA PRO A 63 8.87 -3.49 -9.23
C PRO A 63 9.69 -4.43 -8.33
N VAL A 64 10.88 -4.02 -7.87
CA VAL A 64 11.70 -4.85 -6.97
C VAL A 64 11.01 -5.03 -5.61
N VAL A 65 10.60 -3.94 -4.98
CA VAL A 65 9.88 -3.97 -3.71
C VAL A 65 8.52 -4.65 -3.89
N GLY A 66 7.80 -4.35 -4.96
CA GLY A 66 6.54 -4.99 -5.29
C GLY A 66 6.67 -6.51 -5.45
N ALA A 67 7.71 -6.98 -6.15
CA ALA A 67 8.00 -8.41 -6.32
C ALA A 67 8.36 -9.08 -5.00
N LEU A 68 9.16 -8.43 -4.15
CA LEU A 68 9.51 -8.94 -2.82
C LEU A 68 8.26 -9.07 -1.93
N LEU A 69 7.46 -8.00 -1.84
CA LEU A 69 6.21 -8.01 -1.09
C LEU A 69 5.25 -9.08 -1.62
N TYR A 70 5.16 -9.23 -2.95
CA TYR A 70 4.35 -10.27 -3.58
C TYR A 70 4.84 -11.67 -3.20
N ALA A 71 6.15 -11.93 -3.29
CA ALA A 71 6.75 -13.22 -2.95
C ALA A 71 6.50 -13.58 -1.48
N VAL A 72 6.70 -12.64 -0.56
CA VAL A 72 6.41 -12.81 0.87
C VAL A 72 4.91 -13.01 1.11
N SER A 73 4.04 -12.23 0.45
CA SER A 73 2.58 -12.40 0.58
C SER A 73 2.11 -13.77 0.10
N ARG A 74 2.80 -14.35 -0.89
CA ARG A 74 2.52 -15.67 -1.48
C ARG A 74 3.04 -16.81 -0.61
N SER A 75 4.12 -16.61 0.15
CA SER A 75 4.62 -17.61 1.10
C SER A 75 3.75 -17.73 2.36
N LEU A 76 2.97 -16.70 2.69
CA LEU A 76 1.96 -16.72 3.76
C LEU A 76 0.72 -17.53 3.34
N ARG A 77 0.86 -18.85 3.46
CA ARG A 77 -0.19 -19.85 3.25
C ARG A 77 -0.92 -20.21 4.56
N PRO A 78 -2.21 -20.56 4.49
CA PRO A 78 -2.91 -21.08 5.65
C PRO A 78 -2.37 -22.46 6.04
N ASN A 79 -2.44 -22.80 7.33
CA ASN A 79 -2.20 -24.17 7.78
C ASN A 79 -3.35 -24.59 8.70
N LEU A 80 -4.17 -25.55 8.26
CA LEU A 80 -5.33 -26.03 9.01
C LEU A 80 -4.95 -26.72 10.32
N ARG A 81 -3.70 -27.18 10.45
CA ARG A 81 -3.19 -27.77 11.70
C ARG A 81 -2.84 -26.71 12.76
N ARG A 82 -2.72 -25.43 12.38
CA ARG A 82 -2.39 -24.34 13.30
C ARG A 82 -3.65 -23.84 14.03
N PRO A 83 -3.49 -23.38 15.28
CA PRO A 83 -4.58 -22.77 16.01
C PRO A 83 -5.11 -21.55 15.26
N TYR A 84 -6.43 -21.35 15.37
CA TYR A 84 -7.15 -20.32 14.63
C TYR A 84 -6.55 -18.91 14.81
N ALA A 85 -6.20 -18.56 16.05
CA ALA A 85 -5.62 -17.26 16.38
C ALA A 85 -4.29 -17.00 15.64
N GLU A 86 -3.51 -18.03 15.39
CA GLU A 86 -2.24 -17.93 14.69
C GLU A 86 -2.44 -17.76 13.17
N ASN A 87 -3.36 -18.52 12.58
CA ASN A 87 -3.76 -18.32 11.19
C ASN A 87 -4.32 -16.91 10.96
N LEU A 88 -5.05 -16.36 11.93
CA LEU A 88 -5.57 -15.00 11.85
C LEU A 88 -4.45 -13.94 11.89
N ARG A 89 -3.40 -14.15 12.70
CA ARG A 89 -2.20 -13.29 12.70
C ARG A 89 -1.46 -13.33 11.37
N ILE A 90 -1.32 -14.51 10.77
CA ILE A 90 -0.69 -14.70 9.45
C ILE A 90 -1.52 -13.99 8.38
N TYR A 91 -2.85 -14.13 8.42
CA TYR A 91 -3.76 -13.44 7.52
C TYR A 91 -3.64 -11.92 7.65
N GLN A 92 -3.54 -11.40 8.88
CA GLN A 92 -3.32 -9.98 9.14
C GLN A 92 -1.99 -9.49 8.56
N ALA A 93 -0.90 -10.23 8.75
CA ALA A 93 0.42 -9.89 8.19
C ALA A 93 0.36 -9.84 6.65
N ARG A 94 -0.27 -10.85 6.04
CA ARG A 94 -0.50 -10.89 4.59
C ARG A 94 -1.31 -9.69 4.11
N MET A 95 -2.30 -9.25 4.87
CA MET A 95 -3.09 -8.07 4.49
C MET A 95 -2.25 -6.80 4.51
N LEU A 96 -1.43 -6.59 5.55
CA LEU A 96 -0.50 -5.45 5.61
C LEU A 96 0.48 -5.43 4.43
N LEU A 97 1.03 -6.59 4.06
CA LEU A 97 1.88 -6.75 2.88
C LEU A 97 1.15 -6.39 1.58
N ARG A 98 -0.10 -6.83 1.45
CA ARG A 98 -0.94 -6.54 0.28
C ARG A 98 -1.33 -5.07 0.19
N ASP A 99 -1.68 -4.45 1.30
CA ASP A 99 -1.98 -3.01 1.39
C ASP A 99 -0.76 -2.20 0.97
N SER A 100 0.42 -2.60 1.46
CA SER A 100 1.70 -1.98 1.09
C SER A 100 1.95 -2.08 -0.41
N LEU A 101 1.73 -3.26 -1.00
CA LEU A 101 1.87 -3.51 -2.43
C LEU A 101 0.90 -2.68 -3.28
N LEU A 102 -0.34 -2.51 -2.83
CA LEU A 102 -1.32 -1.68 -3.52
C LEU A 102 -1.04 -0.18 -3.36
N GLY A 103 -0.54 0.24 -2.21
CA GLY A 103 -0.08 1.61 -2.01
C GLY A 103 1.05 1.98 -2.97
N LEU A 104 1.95 1.06 -3.31
CA LEU A 104 3.00 1.29 -4.32
C LEU A 104 2.44 1.69 -5.70
N LEU A 105 1.22 1.27 -6.04
CA LEU A 105 0.59 1.66 -7.32
C LEU A 105 0.25 3.15 -7.38
N GLY A 106 0.21 3.85 -6.23
CA GLY A 106 0.06 5.31 -6.18
C GLY A 106 1.35 6.07 -6.51
N LEU A 107 2.53 5.43 -6.40
CA LEU A 107 3.82 6.10 -6.62
C LEU A 107 4.00 6.66 -8.04
N PRO A 108 3.66 5.94 -9.12
CA PRO A 108 3.77 6.48 -10.47
C PRO A 108 2.92 7.75 -10.69
N LEU A 109 1.71 7.80 -10.13
CA LEU A 109 0.84 8.97 -10.21
C LEU A 109 1.38 10.15 -9.39
N LEU A 110 1.92 9.88 -8.21
CA LEU A 110 2.61 10.90 -7.41
C LEU A 110 3.87 11.41 -8.11
N ALA A 111 4.62 10.56 -8.80
CA ALA A 111 5.76 10.95 -9.60
C ALA A 111 5.35 11.80 -10.80
N SER A 112 4.23 11.46 -11.46
CA SER A 112 3.63 12.30 -12.50
C SER A 112 3.33 13.70 -11.97
N TYR A 113 2.68 13.80 -10.79
CA TYR A 113 2.38 15.08 -10.16
C TYR A 113 3.64 15.94 -9.91
N VAL A 114 4.75 15.35 -9.47
CA VAL A 114 6.01 16.10 -9.27
C VAL A 114 6.49 16.74 -10.58
N VAL A 115 6.31 16.05 -11.71
CA VAL A 115 6.74 16.51 -13.03
C VAL A 115 5.75 17.49 -13.66
N THR A 116 4.45 17.21 -13.57
CA THR A 116 3.39 17.96 -14.26
C THR A 116 2.82 19.11 -13.41
N GLN A 117 2.94 19.02 -12.08
CA GLN A 117 2.31 19.89 -11.08
C GLN A 117 0.78 19.98 -11.23
N GLN A 118 0.15 19.00 -11.89
CA GLN A 118 -1.29 19.00 -12.15
C GLN A 118 -2.08 18.44 -10.97
N ALA A 119 -2.98 19.24 -10.39
CA ALA A 119 -3.85 18.80 -9.29
C ALA A 119 -4.72 17.58 -9.63
N THR A 120 -4.99 17.35 -10.92
CA THR A 120 -5.71 16.17 -11.43
C THR A 120 -4.99 14.86 -11.12
N ASP A 121 -3.65 14.83 -11.21
CA ASP A 121 -2.85 13.63 -10.93
C ASP A 121 -2.98 13.24 -9.45
N LEU A 122 -3.04 14.24 -8.56
CA LEU A 122 -3.19 14.05 -7.13
C LEU A 122 -4.62 13.58 -6.78
N ALA A 123 -5.64 14.13 -7.44
CA ALA A 123 -7.02 13.69 -7.30
C ALA A 123 -7.21 12.25 -7.80
N ILE A 124 -6.62 11.89 -8.95
CA ILE A 124 -6.65 10.53 -9.50
C ILE A 124 -5.92 9.58 -8.56
N CYS A 125 -4.75 9.96 -8.03
CA CYS A 125 -4.02 9.14 -7.05
C CYS A 125 -4.86 8.89 -5.79
N GLY A 126 -5.49 9.93 -5.24
CA GLY A 126 -6.38 9.80 -4.08
C GLY A 126 -7.56 8.88 -4.36
N GLY A 127 -8.22 9.05 -5.52
CA GLY A 127 -9.31 8.20 -5.98
C GLY A 127 -8.88 6.73 -6.14
N LEU A 128 -7.77 6.48 -6.83
CA LEU A 128 -7.20 5.14 -7.01
C LEU A 128 -6.92 4.48 -5.66
N LEU A 129 -6.27 5.19 -4.73
CA LEU A 129 -5.98 4.67 -3.41
C LEU A 129 -7.27 4.33 -2.66
N LEU A 130 -8.30 5.19 -2.68
CA LEU A 130 -9.59 4.89 -2.05
C LEU A 130 -10.28 3.66 -2.65
N VAL A 131 -10.28 3.54 -3.99
CA VAL A 131 -10.86 2.38 -4.68
C VAL A 131 -10.12 1.09 -4.29
N LEU A 132 -8.79 1.10 -4.34
CA LEU A 132 -7.96 -0.04 -3.95
C LEU A 132 -8.14 -0.42 -2.47
N GLY A 133 -8.22 0.57 -1.59
CA GLY A 133 -8.49 0.38 -0.17
C GLY A 133 -9.86 -0.23 0.10
N ARG A 134 -10.89 0.15 -0.69
CA ARG A 134 -12.23 -0.47 -0.65
C ARG A 134 -12.26 -1.90 -1.17
N LEU A 135 -11.58 -2.17 -2.29
CA LEU A 135 -11.56 -3.50 -2.91
C LEU A 135 -10.83 -4.55 -2.05
N THR A 136 -9.98 -4.10 -1.13
CA THR A 136 -9.18 -4.97 -0.27
C THR A 136 -9.68 -5.08 1.17
N VAL A 137 -10.81 -4.46 1.49
CA VAL A 137 -11.38 -4.52 2.84
C VAL A 137 -11.48 -5.98 3.32
N PRO A 138 -10.91 -6.31 4.48
CA PRO A 138 -10.97 -7.65 5.02
C PRO A 138 -12.42 -8.02 5.36
N SER A 139 -12.85 -9.18 4.87
CA SER A 139 -14.19 -9.73 5.10
C SER A 139 -14.12 -11.23 5.41
N VAL A 140 -15.17 -11.77 6.03
CA VAL A 140 -15.29 -13.21 6.34
C VAL A 140 -15.11 -14.05 5.08
N LYS A 141 -15.77 -13.66 3.98
CA LYS A 141 -15.66 -14.33 2.66
C LYS A 141 -14.23 -14.33 2.13
N THR A 142 -13.48 -13.26 2.34
CA THR A 142 -12.07 -13.17 1.91
C THR A 142 -11.18 -14.06 2.77
N TYR A 143 -11.43 -14.12 4.08
CA TYR A 143 -10.70 -15.00 4.99
C TYR A 143 -10.96 -16.49 4.70
N GLN A 144 -12.21 -16.89 4.52
CA GLN A 144 -12.57 -18.27 4.17
C GLN A 144 -11.96 -18.70 2.84
N ARG A 145 -12.04 -17.85 1.80
CA ARG A 145 -11.38 -18.13 0.51
C ARG A 145 -9.86 -18.25 0.64
N TRP A 146 -9.25 -17.51 1.56
CA TRP A 146 -7.82 -17.65 1.83
C TRP A 146 -7.51 -18.98 2.53
N LEU A 147 -8.35 -19.41 3.48
CA LEU A 147 -8.14 -20.64 4.25
C LEU A 147 -8.23 -21.92 3.40
N VAL A 148 -9.02 -21.88 2.33
CA VAL A 148 -9.28 -23.02 1.42
C VAL A 148 -8.30 -23.06 0.23
N ARG A 149 -7.49 -22.02 0.03
CA ARG A 149 -6.48 -21.93 -1.06
C ARG A 149 -5.08 -22.34 -0.58
#